data_AF-A0A239EB53-F1
#
_entry.id   AF-A0A239EB53-F1
#
_cell.length_a   1.000
_cell.length_b   1.000
_cell.length_c   1.000
_cell.angle_alpha   90.00
_cell.angle_beta   90.00
_cell.angle_gamma   90.00
#
_symmetry.space_group_name_H-M   'P 1'
#
loop_
_entity.id
_entity.type
_entity.pdbx_description
1 polymer ?
#
loop_
_entity_poly.entity_id
_entity_poly.type
_entity_poly.pdbx_seq_one_letter_code
_entity_poly.pdbx_strand_id
1 'polypeptide(L)'
;MNFRVLSKLLLALLIVSIILSTVIDNALAQEVEVIEEEIAEVEEVVDQFNKFADVHSQDTNPHYDSIYRVANAGIMQGFTDEIFDPNKPVTRGELAVISAKMLDIKEAENENFQLNDVHENHWAYMYITLVLQEGLMKTKSPYEFKSEENVTTEEVIHALKGLNEIEEKMSKLEITRGEMAYLIDVWFNEVRKEPLSMPDLIDLYDESMLSTENFIYTLLGKYSPSSKVITTKALADILVEEVELTYDSYLYYRYEINDTANLNILKMYSEGILHSDSNGNLFPNKELTRKEATEIIYKLSNPIIPERPEYIARNHIPVLMYHEINTLPTDGPTGLYVSQDNFIKQLDALKEEGYNTITMDQLYNHWENNVPIPPKPIVLTFDDGYISHYNFSSVELNKRGMTGTFYIISSMVDVDHIRTSNRLKEMYEEGMEIGSHTVTHIDARYSNNARIAKEYKESKEYLEKVIGSEISHFCYPIGGVTPYAKQTLKDLGYKTAVRTTHGKANKSQGMYDLRRIRIDYNDSIRGFLNKIK
;
A
#
# COMPACT_ATOMS: atom_id res chain seq x y z
N MET A 1 10.99 8.30 -11.41
CA MET A 1 9.65 8.49 -10.80
C MET A 1 8.64 8.59 -11.94
N ASN A 2 7.57 7.80 -11.93
CA ASN A 2 6.61 7.74 -13.06
C ASN A 2 5.82 9.07 -13.14
N PHE A 3 5.63 9.65 -14.33
CA PHE A 3 4.93 10.94 -14.53
C PHE A 3 3.53 10.99 -13.91
N ARG A 4 2.91 9.81 -13.77
CA ARG A 4 1.65 9.63 -13.05
C ARG A 4 1.71 10.05 -11.57
N VAL A 5 2.87 9.97 -10.93
CA VAL A 5 3.07 10.37 -9.53
C VAL A 5 3.08 11.90 -9.40
N LEU A 6 3.74 12.59 -10.34
CA LEU A 6 3.85 14.05 -10.35
C LEU A 6 2.50 14.71 -10.67
N SER A 7 1.78 14.19 -11.68
CA SER A 7 0.42 14.63 -12.04
C SER A 7 -0.59 14.43 -10.90
N LYS A 8 -0.47 13.36 -10.12
CA LYS A 8 -1.32 13.10 -8.95
C LYS A 8 -1.03 14.04 -7.79
N LEU A 9 0.24 14.43 -7.59
CA LEU A 9 0.61 15.43 -6.59
C LEU A 9 0.04 16.81 -6.95
N LEU A 10 0.13 17.20 -8.22
CA LEU A 10 -0.42 18.47 -8.72
C LEU A 10 -1.94 18.54 -8.61
N LEU A 11 -2.64 17.46 -8.95
CA LEU A 11 -4.09 17.41 -8.79
C LEU A 11 -4.50 17.54 -7.33
N ALA A 12 -3.76 16.90 -6.41
CA ALA A 12 -4.00 17.03 -4.98
C ALA A 12 -3.73 18.46 -4.47
N LEU A 13 -2.66 19.12 -4.94
CA LEU A 13 -2.35 20.51 -4.60
C LEU A 13 -3.38 21.49 -5.17
N LEU A 14 -3.85 21.28 -6.40
CA LEU A 14 -4.90 22.09 -7.05
C LEU A 14 -6.24 21.97 -6.32
N ILE A 15 -6.64 20.75 -5.93
CA ILE A 15 -7.84 20.50 -5.15
C ILE A 15 -7.74 21.19 -3.78
N VAL A 16 -6.56 21.16 -3.14
CA VAL A 16 -6.30 21.85 -1.87
C VAL A 16 -6.39 23.38 -2.03
N SER A 17 -5.85 23.95 -3.10
CA SER A 17 -5.98 25.39 -3.42
C SER A 17 -7.43 25.83 -3.67
N ILE A 18 -8.22 25.03 -4.38
CA ILE A 18 -9.66 25.29 -4.60
C ILE A 18 -10.44 25.22 -3.27
N ILE A 19 -10.05 24.33 -2.36
CA ILE A 19 -10.66 24.19 -1.04
C ILE A 19 -10.24 25.34 -0.09
N LEU A 20 -9.00 25.83 -0.17
CA LEU A 20 -8.50 26.97 0.60
C LEU A 20 -9.11 28.30 0.13
N SER A 21 -9.21 28.52 -1.17
CA SER A 21 -9.81 29.75 -1.76
C SER A 21 -11.32 29.88 -1.49
N THR A 22 -12.00 28.78 -1.16
CA THR A 22 -13.44 28.77 -0.83
C THR A 22 -13.72 28.89 0.68
N VAL A 23 -12.68 28.81 1.53
CA VAL A 23 -12.82 28.73 2.99
C VAL A 23 -11.77 29.62 3.68
N ILE A 24 -12.14 30.88 3.97
CA ILE A 24 -11.68 31.76 5.09
C ILE A 24 -10.90 33.05 4.74
N ASP A 25 -11.24 34.09 5.54
CA ASP A 25 -10.75 35.47 5.66
C ASP A 25 -9.22 35.70 5.68
N ASN A 26 -8.87 36.94 5.30
CA ASN A 26 -7.57 37.65 5.15
C ASN A 26 -6.35 37.31 6.04
N ALA A 27 -6.43 36.46 7.06
CA ALA A 27 -5.31 36.17 7.95
C ALA A 27 -4.32 35.11 7.41
N LEU A 28 -4.68 34.41 6.33
CA LEU A 28 -3.88 33.33 5.70
C LEU A 28 -3.40 33.65 4.28
N ALA A 29 -3.69 34.85 3.76
CA ALA A 29 -3.36 35.24 2.38
C ALA A 29 -1.85 35.14 2.07
N GLN A 30 -1.00 35.37 3.07
CA GLN A 30 0.46 35.32 2.92
C GLN A 30 1.00 33.88 2.87
N GLU A 31 0.32 32.92 3.51
CA GLU A 31 0.67 31.49 3.40
C GLU A 31 0.14 30.88 2.10
N VAL A 32 -0.98 31.41 1.56
CA VAL A 32 -1.51 31.04 0.24
C VAL A 32 -0.59 31.54 -0.89
N GLU A 33 -0.07 32.77 -0.79
CA GLU A 33 0.83 33.36 -1.80
C GLU A 33 2.16 32.57 -1.91
N VAL A 34 2.71 32.10 -0.79
CA VAL A 34 3.91 31.24 -0.78
C VAL A 34 3.63 29.87 -1.42
N ILE A 35 2.47 29.28 -1.13
CA ILE A 35 2.05 28.01 -1.75
C ILE A 35 1.79 28.19 -3.26
N GLU A 36 1.25 29.33 -3.69
CA GLU A 36 1.05 29.64 -5.12
C GLU A 36 2.39 29.83 -5.86
N GLU A 37 3.40 30.45 -5.24
CA GLU A 37 4.76 30.55 -5.81
C GLU A 37 5.45 29.18 -5.92
N GLU A 38 5.38 28.35 -4.87
CA GLU A 38 5.94 26.98 -4.90
C GLU A 38 5.21 26.08 -5.92
N ILE A 39 3.88 26.23 -6.07
CA ILE A 39 3.11 25.55 -7.12
C ILE A 39 3.55 26.02 -8.51
N ALA A 40 3.78 27.31 -8.72
CA ALA A 40 4.24 27.85 -10.00
C ALA A 40 5.63 27.33 -10.39
N GLU A 41 6.56 27.20 -9.44
CA GLU A 41 7.88 26.61 -9.69
C GLU A 41 7.76 25.11 -10.04
N VAL A 42 6.88 24.37 -9.36
CA VAL A 42 6.62 22.96 -9.68
C VAL A 42 5.89 22.81 -11.02
N GLU A 43 4.92 23.67 -11.34
CA GLU A 43 4.27 23.73 -12.65
C GLU A 43 5.27 24.05 -13.76
N GLU A 44 6.22 24.97 -13.55
CA GLU A 44 7.29 25.25 -14.49
C GLU A 44 8.19 24.04 -14.72
N VAL A 45 8.55 23.30 -13.66
CA VAL A 45 9.30 22.05 -13.75
C VAL A 45 8.49 20.96 -14.47
N VAL A 46 7.19 20.87 -14.21
CA VAL A 46 6.28 19.92 -14.87
C VAL A 46 6.07 20.28 -16.34
N ASP A 47 5.99 21.55 -16.69
CA ASP A 47 5.92 22.04 -18.06
C ASP A 47 7.24 21.79 -18.80
N GLN A 48 8.39 21.88 -18.14
CA GLN A 48 9.67 21.42 -18.70
C GLN A 48 9.67 19.91 -18.98
N PHE A 49 8.88 19.15 -18.23
CA PHE A 49 8.74 17.70 -18.29
C PHE A 49 7.58 17.24 -19.20
N ASN A 50 6.59 18.08 -19.46
CA ASN A 50 5.54 17.91 -20.46
C ASN A 50 5.82 18.75 -21.72
N LYS A 51 7.06 19.25 -21.85
CA LYS A 51 7.48 20.19 -22.87
C LYS A 51 7.01 19.78 -24.26
N PHE A 52 7.12 18.50 -24.59
CA PHE A 52 6.72 18.00 -25.89
C PHE A 52 5.44 17.15 -25.78
N ALA A 53 4.35 17.69 -26.31
CA ALA A 53 3.04 17.04 -26.35
C ALA A 53 3.04 15.74 -27.16
N ASP A 54 4.07 15.44 -27.94
CA ASP A 54 4.20 14.21 -28.73
C ASP A 54 5.17 13.18 -28.12
N VAL A 55 5.70 13.47 -26.92
CA VAL A 55 6.60 12.60 -26.16
C VAL A 55 6.03 12.40 -24.76
N HIS A 56 5.12 11.43 -24.58
CA HIS A 56 4.29 11.35 -23.37
C HIS A 56 4.86 10.53 -22.20
N SER A 57 5.59 9.44 -22.47
CA SER A 57 6.12 8.55 -21.41
C SER A 57 7.11 7.55 -21.97
N GLN A 58 7.85 6.89 -21.08
CA GLN A 58 8.71 5.76 -21.43
C GLN A 58 7.93 4.55 -21.97
N ASP A 59 6.64 4.44 -21.61
CA ASP A 59 5.72 3.40 -22.11
C ASP A 59 5.30 3.65 -23.57
N THR A 60 5.35 4.90 -24.04
CA THR A 60 4.95 5.31 -25.40
C THR A 60 6.14 5.69 -26.30
N ASN A 61 7.28 6.04 -25.71
CA ASN A 61 8.53 6.32 -26.42
C ASN A 61 9.74 5.78 -25.62
N PRO A 62 10.49 4.80 -26.16
CA PRO A 62 11.63 4.20 -25.45
C PRO A 62 12.79 5.18 -25.17
N HIS A 63 12.84 6.32 -25.86
CA HIS A 63 13.89 7.34 -25.71
C HIS A 63 13.45 8.55 -24.88
N TYR A 64 12.30 8.44 -24.20
CA TYR A 64 11.70 9.49 -23.37
C TYR A 64 12.73 10.25 -22.52
N ASP A 65 13.38 9.56 -21.57
CA ASP A 65 14.30 10.19 -20.62
C ASP A 65 15.47 10.91 -21.29
N SER A 66 15.99 10.33 -22.38
CA SER A 66 17.12 10.89 -23.13
C SER A 66 16.71 12.16 -23.87
N ILE A 67 15.51 12.20 -24.49
CA ILE A 67 14.97 13.39 -25.16
C ILE A 67 14.91 14.59 -24.20
N TYR A 68 14.44 14.38 -22.97
CA TYR A 68 14.37 15.47 -21.98
C TYR A 68 15.74 15.95 -21.52
N ARG A 69 16.67 15.02 -21.22
CA ARG A 69 18.03 15.40 -20.79
C ARG A 69 18.74 16.24 -21.85
N VAL A 70 18.69 15.84 -23.12
CA VAL A 70 19.35 16.59 -24.20
C VAL A 70 18.65 17.90 -24.53
N ALA A 71 17.33 17.98 -24.34
CA ALA A 71 16.57 19.21 -24.53
C ALA A 71 16.86 20.25 -23.45
N ASN A 72 16.93 19.82 -22.19
CA ASN A 72 17.25 20.68 -21.04
C ASN A 72 18.71 21.13 -21.04
N ALA A 73 19.64 20.28 -21.50
CA ALA A 73 21.02 20.67 -21.76
C ALA A 73 21.16 21.67 -22.93
N GLY A 74 20.06 21.98 -23.64
CA GLY A 74 20.04 22.90 -24.78
C GLY A 74 20.70 22.34 -26.03
N ILE A 75 21.02 21.04 -26.06
CA ILE A 75 21.74 20.36 -27.14
C ILE A 75 20.79 20.11 -28.32
N MET A 76 19.59 19.60 -28.05
CA MET A 76 18.52 19.45 -29.04
C MET A 76 17.32 20.31 -28.66
N GLN A 77 16.52 20.74 -29.64
CA GLN A 77 15.27 21.48 -29.42
C GLN A 77 14.17 20.91 -30.31
N GLY A 78 12.91 21.06 -29.90
CA GLY A 78 11.76 20.69 -30.73
C GLY A 78 11.60 21.58 -31.97
N PHE A 79 10.70 21.20 -32.87
CA PHE A 79 10.31 22.03 -34.01
C PHE A 79 9.43 23.20 -33.58
N THR A 80 8.63 22.97 -32.54
CA THR A 80 7.93 24.00 -31.77
C THR A 80 8.22 23.77 -30.29
N ASP A 81 7.73 24.66 -29.44
CA ASP A 81 7.82 24.49 -28.00
C ASP A 81 7.15 23.18 -27.54
N GLU A 82 6.10 22.74 -28.24
CA GLU A 82 5.27 21.57 -27.90
C GLU A 82 5.56 20.31 -28.73
N ILE A 83 6.37 20.36 -29.80
CA ILE A 83 6.55 19.22 -30.71
C ILE A 83 8.03 18.89 -30.90
N PHE A 84 8.45 17.71 -30.46
CA PHE A 84 9.81 17.21 -30.68
C PHE A 84 9.97 16.39 -31.96
N ASP A 85 8.92 15.67 -32.34
CA ASP A 85 8.85 14.66 -33.41
C ASP A 85 9.97 13.61 -33.31
N PRO A 86 9.90 12.68 -32.34
CA PRO A 86 10.97 11.72 -32.08
C PRO A 86 11.20 10.72 -33.21
N ASN A 87 10.24 10.57 -34.12
CA ASN A 87 10.31 9.62 -35.24
C ASN A 87 10.85 10.25 -36.51
N LYS A 88 10.97 11.58 -36.58
CA LYS A 88 11.52 12.26 -37.74
C LYS A 88 13.04 12.03 -37.86
N PRO A 89 13.56 11.78 -39.07
CA PRO A 89 15.00 11.70 -39.31
C PRO A 89 15.73 13.01 -38.98
N VAL A 90 16.96 12.89 -38.47
CA VAL A 90 17.85 14.03 -38.20
C VAL A 90 18.54 14.49 -39.49
N THR A 91 18.59 15.80 -39.74
CA THR A 91 19.31 16.36 -40.90
C THR A 91 20.79 16.60 -40.61
N ARG A 92 21.61 16.75 -41.65
CA ARG A 92 23.03 17.13 -41.53
C ARG A 92 23.22 18.49 -40.84
N GLY A 93 22.31 19.43 -41.07
CA GLY A 93 22.30 20.73 -40.38
C GLY A 93 22.05 20.59 -38.88
N GLU A 94 21.09 19.73 -38.48
CA GLU A 94 20.83 19.42 -37.08
C GLU A 94 22.01 18.73 -36.41
N LEU A 95 22.65 17.75 -37.08
CA LEU A 95 23.84 17.10 -36.56
C LEU A 95 24.99 18.09 -36.31
N ALA A 96 25.17 19.08 -37.18
CA ALA A 96 26.20 20.11 -37.00
C ALA A 96 25.96 20.92 -35.71
N VAL A 97 24.71 21.35 -35.48
CA VAL A 97 24.34 22.08 -34.25
C VAL A 97 24.53 21.21 -33.01
N ILE A 98 24.05 19.96 -33.06
CA ILE A 98 24.18 18.99 -31.97
C ILE A 98 25.66 18.80 -31.61
N SER A 99 26.49 18.48 -32.60
CA SER A 99 27.91 18.15 -32.38
C SER A 99 28.69 19.33 -31.80
N ALA A 100 28.46 20.53 -32.33
CA ALA A 100 29.10 21.74 -31.81
C ALA A 100 28.69 22.05 -30.36
N LYS A 101 27.39 21.92 -30.04
CA LYS A 101 26.88 22.15 -28.68
C LYS A 101 27.36 21.09 -27.69
N MET A 102 27.37 19.81 -28.08
CA MET A 102 27.85 18.72 -27.22
C MET A 102 29.31 18.88 -26.81
N LEU A 103 30.14 19.38 -27.73
CA LEU A 103 31.57 19.57 -27.52
C LEU A 103 31.92 20.98 -27.02
N ASP A 104 30.91 21.82 -26.76
CA ASP A 104 31.04 23.21 -26.32
C ASP A 104 31.98 24.06 -27.20
N ILE A 105 31.92 23.85 -28.52
CA ILE A 105 32.77 24.55 -29.49
C ILE A 105 32.20 25.95 -29.71
N LYS A 106 32.94 26.99 -29.32
CA LYS A 106 32.49 28.39 -29.32
C LYS A 106 33.23 29.31 -30.29
N GLU A 107 34.40 28.91 -30.76
CA GLU A 107 35.27 29.77 -31.57
C GLU A 107 35.83 29.00 -32.76
N ALA A 108 35.88 29.69 -33.90
CA ALA A 108 36.44 29.22 -35.14
C ALA A 108 37.87 29.75 -35.32
N GLU A 109 38.83 28.93 -35.75
CA GLU A 109 40.07 29.46 -36.32
C GLU A 109 39.72 30.19 -37.64
N ASN A 110 40.46 31.25 -37.98
CA ASN A 110 40.16 32.19 -39.09
C ASN A 110 40.30 31.56 -40.49
N GLU A 111 39.47 30.56 -40.81
CA GLU A 111 39.34 29.98 -42.15
C GLU A 111 37.96 30.30 -42.73
N ASN A 112 37.95 31.07 -43.83
CA ASN A 112 36.74 31.35 -44.60
C ASN A 112 36.27 30.09 -45.35
N PHE A 113 35.41 29.29 -44.73
CA PHE A 113 34.67 28.22 -45.40
C PHE A 113 33.53 28.80 -46.23
N GLN A 114 33.76 29.03 -47.52
CA GLN A 114 32.73 29.52 -48.43
C GLN A 114 31.99 28.34 -49.09
N LEU A 115 30.76 28.09 -48.63
CA LEU A 115 29.85 27.09 -49.20
C LEU A 115 28.88 27.74 -50.19
N ASN A 116 28.47 26.97 -51.20
CA ASN A 116 27.52 27.40 -52.22
C ASN A 116 26.06 27.29 -51.76
N ASP A 117 25.77 26.41 -50.80
CA ASP A 117 24.42 26.02 -50.39
C ASP A 117 24.05 26.41 -48.95
N VAL A 118 25.01 26.88 -48.16
CA VAL A 118 24.79 27.37 -46.80
C VAL A 118 25.41 28.77 -46.69
N HIS A 119 24.59 29.78 -46.47
CA HIS A 119 24.99 31.19 -46.37
C HIS A 119 24.86 31.70 -44.93
N GLU A 120 25.42 32.88 -44.63
CA GLU A 120 25.49 33.48 -43.28
C GLU A 120 24.13 33.60 -42.56
N ASN A 121 23.04 33.68 -43.31
CA ASN A 121 21.67 33.77 -42.78
C ASN A 121 21.03 32.40 -42.48
N HIS A 122 21.71 31.29 -42.77
CA HIS A 122 21.22 29.95 -42.47
C HIS A 122 21.32 29.69 -40.96
N TRP A 123 20.27 29.13 -40.37
CA TRP A 123 20.14 28.93 -38.92
C TRP A 123 21.30 28.12 -38.30
N ALA A 124 21.84 27.17 -39.05
CA ALA A 124 22.99 26.36 -38.65
C ALA A 124 24.35 26.86 -39.19
N TYR A 125 24.42 28.00 -39.90
CA TYR A 125 25.64 28.44 -40.61
C TYR A 125 26.88 28.43 -39.71
N MET A 126 26.78 29.07 -38.54
CA MET A 126 27.88 29.15 -37.58
C MET A 126 28.32 27.74 -37.13
N TYR A 127 27.38 26.88 -36.75
CA TYR A 127 27.68 25.53 -36.28
C TYR A 127 28.26 24.64 -37.37
N ILE A 128 27.79 24.76 -38.61
CA ILE A 128 28.32 24.05 -39.78
C ILE A 128 29.79 24.42 -39.99
N THR A 129 30.12 25.72 -39.92
CA THR A 129 31.52 26.17 -40.03
C THR A 129 32.39 25.59 -38.92
N LEU A 130 31.92 25.61 -37.67
CA LEU A 130 32.66 25.06 -36.52
C LEU A 130 32.95 23.56 -36.67
N VAL A 131 31.95 22.75 -37.05
CA VAL A 131 32.15 21.30 -37.18
C VAL A 131 33.00 20.91 -38.39
N LEU A 132 33.04 21.74 -39.45
CA LEU A 132 33.93 21.53 -40.60
C LEU A 132 35.39 21.82 -40.22
N GLN A 133 35.64 22.90 -39.48
CA GLN A 133 36.97 23.26 -38.99
C GLN A 133 37.54 22.24 -38.01
N GLU A 134 36.72 21.79 -37.06
CA GLU A 134 37.08 20.75 -36.09
C GLU A 134 37.19 19.34 -36.70
N GLY A 135 36.92 19.22 -38.01
CA GLY A 135 36.97 17.96 -38.75
C GLY A 135 35.96 16.92 -38.25
N LEU A 136 34.87 17.36 -37.61
CA LEU A 136 33.80 16.50 -37.09
C LEU A 136 32.82 16.10 -38.19
N MET A 137 32.64 16.96 -39.18
CA MET A 137 31.84 16.68 -40.37
C MET A 137 32.61 17.04 -41.64
N LYS A 138 32.16 16.49 -42.77
CA LYS A 138 32.72 16.77 -44.10
C LYS A 138 31.62 17.25 -45.03
N THR A 139 32.00 18.03 -46.04
CA THR A 139 31.11 18.39 -47.15
C THR A 139 30.83 17.17 -48.03
N LYS A 140 29.67 17.16 -48.70
CA LYS A 140 29.30 16.08 -49.66
C LYS A 140 29.98 16.28 -51.02
N SER A 141 30.24 17.53 -51.38
CA SER A 141 31.01 17.94 -52.54
C SER A 141 31.94 19.12 -52.16
N PRO A 142 32.92 19.52 -53.00
CA PRO A 142 33.93 20.51 -52.64
C PRO A 142 33.40 21.84 -52.07
N TYR A 143 32.16 22.21 -52.37
CA TYR A 143 31.55 23.46 -51.91
C TYR A 143 30.10 23.30 -51.43
N GLU A 144 29.62 22.07 -51.17
CA GLU A 144 28.24 21.85 -50.72
C GLU A 144 28.17 20.99 -49.45
N PHE A 145 27.48 21.51 -48.44
CA PHE A 145 27.28 20.80 -47.17
C PHE A 145 26.01 19.96 -47.16
N LYS A 146 24.98 20.31 -47.93
CA LYS A 146 23.66 19.65 -47.98
C LYS A 146 23.00 19.58 -46.59
N SER A 147 22.74 20.74 -45.99
CA SER A 147 22.20 20.85 -44.61
C SER A 147 20.84 20.15 -44.42
N GLU A 148 20.02 20.10 -45.47
CA GLU A 148 18.67 19.52 -45.43
C GLU A 148 18.62 18.01 -45.72
N GLU A 149 19.74 17.39 -46.09
CA GLU A 149 19.78 15.93 -46.30
C GLU A 149 19.79 15.19 -44.95
N ASN A 150 19.09 14.05 -44.88
CA ASN A 150 19.10 13.18 -43.72
C ASN A 150 20.50 12.65 -43.44
N VAL A 151 20.84 12.55 -42.17
CA VAL A 151 22.14 12.07 -41.72
C VAL A 151 22.25 10.56 -41.85
N THR A 152 23.43 10.08 -42.24
CA THR A 152 23.77 8.66 -42.24
C THR A 152 24.41 8.25 -40.92
N THR A 153 24.32 6.97 -40.59
CA THR A 153 24.97 6.40 -39.40
C THR A 153 26.48 6.69 -39.35
N GLU A 154 27.16 6.63 -40.50
CA GLU A 154 28.61 6.93 -40.59
C GLU A 154 28.93 8.38 -40.22
N GLU A 155 28.08 9.33 -40.64
CA GLU A 155 28.25 10.74 -40.33
C GLU A 155 28.03 11.03 -38.84
N VAL A 156 27.08 10.35 -38.21
CA VAL A 156 26.85 10.46 -36.76
C VAL A 156 28.04 9.90 -35.97
N ILE A 157 28.56 8.73 -36.34
CA ILE A 157 29.74 8.13 -35.68
C ILE A 157 30.96 9.04 -35.82
N HIS A 158 31.16 9.62 -37.00
CA HIS A 158 32.27 10.54 -37.23
C HIS A 158 32.15 11.82 -36.40
N ALA A 159 30.95 12.40 -36.35
CA ALA A 159 30.70 13.66 -35.65
C ALA A 159 30.71 13.50 -34.12
N LEU A 160 30.24 12.36 -33.61
CA LEU A 160 30.15 12.05 -32.17
C LEU A 160 31.32 11.15 -31.73
N LYS A 161 32.55 11.70 -31.86
CA LYS A 161 33.85 11.07 -31.49
C LYS A 161 33.73 10.11 -30.30
N GLY A 162 34.11 8.84 -30.47
CA GLY A 162 34.16 7.84 -29.38
C GLY A 162 32.98 6.85 -29.34
N LEU A 163 32.02 6.93 -30.26
CA LEU A 163 30.92 5.96 -30.40
C LEU A 163 31.29 4.64 -31.11
N ASN A 164 32.57 4.40 -31.41
CA ASN A 164 33.02 3.25 -32.22
C ASN A 164 32.67 1.87 -31.61
N GLU A 165 32.39 1.79 -30.30
CA GLU A 165 31.92 0.53 -29.67
C GLU A 165 30.42 0.24 -29.94
N ILE A 166 29.65 1.25 -30.36
CA ILE A 166 28.24 1.13 -30.76
C ILE A 166 28.11 0.75 -32.25
N GLU A 167 29.20 0.88 -33.01
CA GLU A 167 29.33 0.67 -34.46
C GLU A 167 28.80 -0.70 -34.93
N GLU A 168 29.08 -1.79 -34.22
CA GLU A 168 28.65 -3.15 -34.61
C GLU A 168 27.13 -3.37 -34.55
N LYS A 169 26.35 -2.46 -33.95
CA LYS A 169 24.92 -2.64 -33.69
C LYS A 169 24.00 -1.72 -34.49
N MET A 170 24.53 -0.70 -35.16
CA MET A 170 23.73 0.27 -35.91
C MET A 170 23.69 -0.08 -37.41
N SER A 171 22.61 -0.72 -37.86
CA SER A 171 22.39 -1.11 -39.27
C SER A 171 21.34 -0.25 -39.99
N LYS A 172 21.06 0.96 -39.50
CA LYS A 172 19.96 1.80 -40.01
C LYS A 172 20.42 2.77 -41.10
N LEU A 173 19.53 2.96 -42.09
CA LEU A 173 19.70 3.88 -43.23
C LEU A 173 19.52 5.35 -42.81
N GLU A 174 18.69 5.61 -41.79
CA GLU A 174 18.40 6.94 -41.24
C GLU A 174 18.29 6.85 -39.71
N ILE A 175 18.71 7.90 -39.00
CA ILE A 175 18.63 8.00 -37.54
C ILE A 175 17.54 8.99 -37.16
N THR A 176 16.59 8.57 -36.32
CA THR A 176 15.51 9.45 -35.86
C THR A 176 15.98 10.38 -34.74
N ARG A 177 15.22 11.45 -34.48
CA ARG A 177 15.52 12.41 -33.42
C ARG A 177 15.51 11.79 -32.03
N GLY A 178 14.61 10.84 -31.75
CA GLY A 178 14.58 10.10 -30.49
C GLY A 178 15.81 9.21 -30.31
N GLU A 179 16.23 8.52 -31.37
CA GLU A 179 17.44 7.70 -31.36
C GLU A 179 18.70 8.55 -31.18
N MET A 180 18.76 9.70 -31.86
CA MET A 180 19.84 10.67 -31.69
C MET A 180 19.92 11.16 -30.24
N ALA A 181 18.79 11.53 -29.62
CA ALA A 181 18.76 11.93 -28.21
C ALA A 181 19.33 10.83 -27.28
N TYR A 182 18.97 9.58 -27.53
CA TYR A 182 19.53 8.44 -26.81
C TYR A 182 21.04 8.28 -27.02
N LEU A 183 21.54 8.40 -28.25
CA LEU A 183 22.97 8.30 -28.53
C LEU A 183 23.79 9.41 -27.86
N ILE A 184 23.28 10.63 -27.83
CA ILE A 184 23.89 11.78 -27.14
C ILE A 184 24.00 11.47 -25.64
N ASP A 185 22.90 11.04 -25.04
CA ASP A 185 22.82 10.70 -23.63
C ASP A 185 23.79 9.55 -23.27
N VAL A 186 23.85 8.50 -24.09
CA VAL A 186 24.84 7.42 -23.96
C VAL A 186 26.26 7.96 -24.10
N TRP A 187 26.53 8.88 -25.02
CA TRP A 187 27.86 9.47 -25.20
C TRP A 187 28.34 10.22 -23.95
N PHE A 188 27.48 11.05 -23.34
CA PHE A 188 27.82 11.75 -22.09
C PHE A 188 28.11 10.77 -20.94
N ASN A 189 27.30 9.72 -20.83
CA ASN A 189 27.46 8.69 -19.80
C ASN A 189 28.70 7.83 -20.01
N GLU A 190 28.92 7.34 -21.23
CA GLU A 190 29.91 6.29 -21.49
C GLU A 190 31.26 6.82 -21.96
N VAL A 191 31.26 7.90 -22.76
CA VAL A 191 32.48 8.47 -23.34
C VAL A 191 33.02 9.59 -22.45
N ARG A 192 32.19 10.56 -22.10
CA ARG A 192 32.61 11.72 -21.30
C ARG A 192 32.72 11.42 -19.80
N LYS A 193 32.02 10.37 -19.32
CA LYS A 193 31.85 10.04 -17.89
C LYS A 193 31.33 11.23 -17.07
N GLU A 194 30.56 12.11 -17.73
CA GLU A 194 29.89 13.28 -17.15
C GLU A 194 28.43 13.22 -17.61
N PRO A 195 27.56 12.49 -16.88
CA PRO A 195 26.14 12.37 -17.23
C PRO A 195 25.49 13.75 -17.38
N LEU A 196 24.62 13.91 -18.37
CA LEU A 196 23.76 15.09 -18.44
C LEU A 196 22.90 15.14 -17.17
N SER A 197 22.94 16.26 -16.45
CA SER A 197 22.11 16.43 -15.28
C SER A 197 20.63 16.39 -15.69
N MET A 198 19.85 15.65 -14.91
CA MET A 198 18.44 15.96 -14.81
C MET A 198 18.36 17.25 -13.96
N PRO A 199 17.44 18.19 -14.23
CA PRO A 199 17.15 19.24 -13.26
C PRO A 199 17.02 18.59 -11.88
N ASP A 200 17.70 19.14 -10.87
CA ASP A 200 17.90 18.51 -9.57
C ASP A 200 16.56 18.22 -8.88
N LEU A 201 15.99 17.05 -9.17
CA LEU A 201 14.91 16.46 -8.38
C LEU A 201 15.39 16.09 -6.97
N ILE A 202 16.72 16.08 -6.74
CA ILE A 202 17.33 15.61 -5.49
C ILE A 202 17.19 16.63 -4.35
N ASP A 203 17.15 17.93 -4.62
CA ASP A 203 16.88 18.93 -3.56
C ASP A 203 15.38 19.02 -3.23
N LEU A 204 14.51 18.77 -4.21
CA LEU A 204 13.07 18.51 -4.02
C LEU A 204 12.79 17.17 -3.31
N TYR A 205 13.77 16.28 -3.17
CA TYR A 205 13.61 15.03 -2.42
C TYR A 205 13.62 15.27 -0.90
N ASP A 206 14.25 16.34 -0.42
CA ASP A 206 14.19 16.78 0.97
C ASP A 206 12.96 17.70 1.21
N GLU A 207 12.57 18.50 0.21
CA GLU A 207 11.36 19.34 0.29
C GLU A 207 10.04 18.60 -0.01
N SER A 208 10.04 17.49 -0.75
CA SER A 208 8.86 16.63 -0.87
C SER A 208 8.54 15.91 0.42
N MET A 209 9.56 15.67 1.26
CA MET A 209 9.35 15.31 2.66
C MET A 209 8.67 16.46 3.39
N LEU A 210 9.07 17.72 3.20
CA LEU A 210 8.37 18.92 3.71
C LEU A 210 6.94 19.09 3.15
N SER A 211 6.66 18.72 1.90
CA SER A 211 5.32 18.82 1.28
C SER A 211 4.37 17.71 1.75
N THR A 212 4.88 16.48 1.96
CA THR A 212 4.12 15.40 2.59
C THR A 212 3.91 15.72 4.07
N GLU A 213 4.91 16.32 4.70
CA GLU A 213 4.86 16.85 6.05
C GLU A 213 3.86 18.02 6.22
N ASN A 214 3.74 18.91 5.22
CA ASN A 214 2.80 20.04 5.16
C ASN A 214 1.39 19.59 4.79
N PHE A 215 1.25 18.65 3.84
CA PHE A 215 0.00 17.96 3.55
C PHE A 215 -0.54 17.28 4.81
N ILE A 216 0.32 16.59 5.56
CA ILE A 216 -0.07 15.97 6.83
C ILE A 216 -0.37 17.01 7.91
N TYR A 217 0.36 18.13 7.99
CA TYR A 217 0.00 19.24 8.89
C TYR A 217 -1.38 19.81 8.57
N THR A 218 -1.70 20.00 7.29
CA THR A 218 -3.00 20.50 6.82
C THR A 218 -4.12 19.48 7.03
N LEU A 219 -3.86 18.19 6.76
CA LEU A 219 -4.81 17.10 6.99
C LEU A 219 -5.11 16.92 8.49
N LEU A 220 -4.06 16.87 9.32
CA LEU A 220 -4.18 16.79 10.77
C LEU A 220 -4.83 18.06 11.35
N GLY A 221 -4.50 19.24 10.81
CA GLY A 221 -5.09 20.51 11.24
C GLY A 221 -6.57 20.64 10.89
N LYS A 222 -7.00 20.13 9.73
CA LYS A 222 -8.39 20.18 9.25
C LYS A 222 -9.29 19.15 9.93
N TYR A 223 -8.80 17.91 10.11
CA TYR A 223 -9.60 16.81 10.65
C TYR A 223 -9.40 16.60 12.16
N SER A 224 -8.34 17.15 12.75
CA SER A 224 -8.04 16.99 14.18
C SER A 224 -7.28 18.20 14.77
N PRO A 225 -7.90 19.40 14.79
CA PRO A 225 -7.22 20.66 15.13
C PRO A 225 -6.56 20.68 16.52
N SER A 226 -7.00 19.79 17.42
CA SER A 226 -6.59 19.73 18.82
C SER A 226 -5.71 18.52 19.19
N SER A 227 -5.56 17.48 18.34
CA SER A 227 -4.95 16.20 18.79
C SER A 227 -3.71 15.69 18.03
N LYS A 228 -3.25 16.33 16.95
CA LYS A 228 -2.02 15.92 16.19
C LYS A 228 -2.02 14.46 15.67
N VAL A 229 -3.16 13.78 15.61
CA VAL A 229 -3.31 12.39 15.12
C VAL A 229 -4.52 12.26 14.18
N ILE A 230 -4.46 11.31 13.25
CA ILE A 230 -5.55 10.92 12.33
C ILE A 230 -5.80 9.42 12.45
N THR A 231 -7.04 8.97 12.38
CA THR A 231 -7.31 7.52 12.39
C THR A 231 -7.04 6.89 11.03
N THR A 232 -6.64 5.61 11.00
CA THR A 232 -6.46 4.85 9.75
C THR A 232 -7.69 4.92 8.84
N LYS A 233 -8.89 4.90 9.44
CA LYS A 233 -10.19 5.05 8.76
C LYS A 233 -10.35 6.41 8.12
N ALA A 234 -10.10 7.49 8.87
CA ALA A 234 -10.23 8.83 8.34
C ALA A 234 -9.24 9.05 7.18
N LEU A 235 -8.01 8.53 7.31
CA LEU A 235 -7.04 8.54 6.23
C LEU A 235 -7.53 7.73 5.01
N ALA A 236 -8.11 6.55 5.22
CA ALA A 236 -8.68 5.75 4.13
C ALA A 236 -9.86 6.44 3.44
N ASP A 237 -10.76 7.06 4.19
CA ASP A 237 -11.91 7.77 3.63
C ASP A 237 -11.49 8.98 2.76
N ILE A 238 -10.33 9.57 3.04
CA ILE A 238 -9.73 10.65 2.25
C ILE A 238 -9.08 10.13 0.96
N LEU A 239 -8.44 8.96 1.00
CA LEU A 239 -7.59 8.46 -0.09
C LEU A 239 -8.32 7.62 -1.15
N VAL A 240 -9.57 7.20 -0.91
CA VAL A 240 -10.16 6.03 -1.59
C VAL A 240 -11.21 6.35 -2.65
N GLU A 241 -11.39 7.62 -3.03
CA GLU A 241 -12.39 8.00 -4.05
C GLU A 241 -12.16 7.32 -5.42
N GLU A 242 -10.95 6.82 -5.74
CA GLU A 242 -10.63 6.22 -7.05
C GLU A 242 -10.32 4.71 -7.08
N VAL A 243 -10.43 3.98 -5.96
CA VAL A 243 -10.10 2.53 -5.94
C VAL A 243 -11.35 1.67 -6.20
N GLU A 244 -11.35 0.89 -7.29
CA GLU A 244 -12.39 -0.10 -7.59
C GLU A 244 -12.09 -1.46 -6.92
N LEU A 245 -12.99 -1.91 -6.04
CA LEU A 245 -12.89 -3.24 -5.43
C LEU A 245 -13.86 -4.19 -6.14
N THR A 246 -13.33 -5.13 -6.91
CA THR A 246 -14.16 -6.19 -7.53
C THR A 246 -14.85 -7.02 -6.44
N TYR A 247 -16.01 -7.62 -6.73
CA TYR A 247 -16.72 -8.46 -5.78
C TYR A 247 -15.87 -9.67 -5.30
N ASP A 248 -15.07 -10.25 -6.20
CA ASP A 248 -14.15 -11.35 -5.87
C ASP A 248 -13.01 -10.87 -4.97
N SER A 249 -12.39 -9.71 -5.25
CA SER A 249 -11.40 -9.09 -4.36
C SER A 249 -12.02 -8.72 -3.02
N TYR A 250 -13.25 -8.22 -3.00
CA TYR A 250 -13.99 -7.86 -1.79
C TYR A 250 -14.22 -9.08 -0.92
N LEU A 251 -14.80 -10.16 -1.46
CA LEU A 251 -14.99 -11.39 -0.71
C LEU A 251 -13.65 -11.92 -0.20
N TYR A 252 -12.63 -11.95 -1.05
CA TYR A 252 -11.32 -12.44 -0.70
C TYR A 252 -10.67 -11.66 0.47
N TYR A 253 -10.44 -10.36 0.28
CA TYR A 253 -9.71 -9.54 1.26
C TYR A 253 -10.52 -9.28 2.54
N ARG A 254 -11.85 -9.24 2.45
CA ARG A 254 -12.74 -9.16 3.61
C ARG A 254 -12.53 -10.32 4.58
N TYR A 255 -12.14 -11.49 4.08
CA TYR A 255 -11.91 -12.65 4.94
C TYR A 255 -10.43 -12.89 5.23
N GLU A 256 -9.51 -12.12 4.66
CA GLU A 256 -8.09 -12.14 5.06
C GLU A 256 -7.80 -11.16 6.19
N ILE A 257 -8.61 -10.11 6.35
CA ILE A 257 -8.40 -9.08 7.35
C ILE A 257 -9.52 -9.06 8.41
N ASN A 258 -9.17 -8.84 9.67
CA ASN A 258 -10.11 -8.96 10.80
C ASN A 258 -11.08 -7.77 10.90
N ASP A 259 -10.85 -6.69 10.16
CA ASP A 259 -11.76 -5.56 10.08
C ASP A 259 -12.41 -5.42 8.70
N THR A 260 -13.72 -5.66 8.68
CA THR A 260 -14.52 -5.82 7.46
C THR A 260 -15.56 -4.73 7.25
N ALA A 261 -15.59 -3.72 8.12
CA ALA A 261 -16.68 -2.74 8.16
C ALA A 261 -16.40 -1.50 7.29
N ASN A 262 -15.15 -1.23 6.91
CA ASN A 262 -14.82 -0.12 6.03
C ASN A 262 -14.37 -0.61 4.65
N LEU A 263 -15.26 -0.41 3.65
CA LEU A 263 -14.97 -0.70 2.25
C LEU A 263 -13.71 0.04 1.75
N ASN A 264 -13.41 1.22 2.31
CA ASN A 264 -12.26 2.00 1.92
C ASN A 264 -10.93 1.41 2.41
N ILE A 265 -10.93 0.82 3.61
CA ILE A 265 -9.78 0.10 4.14
C ILE A 265 -9.52 -1.17 3.34
N LEU A 266 -10.59 -1.89 3.00
CA LEU A 266 -10.53 -3.06 2.12
C LEU A 266 -9.92 -2.74 0.75
N LYS A 267 -10.34 -1.62 0.16
CA LYS A 267 -9.78 -1.08 -1.08
C LYS A 267 -8.27 -0.79 -0.95
N MET A 268 -7.87 -0.06 0.08
CA MET A 268 -6.44 0.24 0.30
C MET A 268 -5.61 -1.02 0.56
N TYR A 269 -6.14 -2.01 1.27
CA TYR A 269 -5.47 -3.29 1.47
C TYR A 269 -5.31 -4.05 0.15
N SER A 270 -6.37 -4.10 -0.65
CA SER A 270 -6.37 -4.80 -1.94
C SER A 270 -5.36 -4.26 -2.94
N GLU A 271 -5.06 -2.97 -2.84
CA GLU A 271 -4.08 -2.27 -3.66
C GLU A 271 -2.69 -2.23 -3.00
N GLY A 272 -2.47 -2.89 -1.87
CA GLY A 272 -1.16 -2.92 -1.21
C GLY A 272 -0.70 -1.60 -0.60
N ILE A 273 -1.65 -0.71 -0.30
CA ILE A 273 -1.42 0.60 0.35
C ILE A 273 -1.44 0.42 1.87
N LEU A 274 -2.44 -0.31 2.36
CA LEU A 274 -2.48 -0.80 3.74
C LEU A 274 -1.99 -2.24 3.77
N HIS A 275 -1.31 -2.58 4.86
CA HIS A 275 -0.99 -3.96 5.17
C HIS A 275 -1.56 -4.28 6.53
N SER A 276 -2.14 -5.46 6.60
CA SER A 276 -2.43 -6.09 7.87
C SER A 276 -1.11 -6.45 8.52
N ASP A 277 -1.14 -6.60 9.83
CA ASP A 277 -0.07 -7.32 10.48
C ASP A 277 -0.02 -8.79 10.03
N SER A 278 0.92 -9.56 10.61
CA SER A 278 1.12 -10.97 10.29
C SER A 278 -0.08 -11.86 10.59
N ASN A 279 -1.14 -11.38 11.25
CA ASN A 279 -2.35 -12.18 11.51
C ASN A 279 -3.62 -11.51 10.99
N GLY A 280 -3.50 -10.65 9.97
CA GLY A 280 -4.65 -10.10 9.28
C GLY A 280 -5.32 -8.92 9.99
N ASN A 281 -4.79 -8.40 11.11
CA ASN A 281 -5.44 -7.24 11.72
C ASN A 281 -5.17 -5.97 10.93
N LEU A 282 -6.24 -5.21 10.69
CA LEU A 282 -6.21 -3.80 10.35
C LEU A 282 -6.95 -3.06 11.45
N PHE A 283 -6.46 -1.89 11.83
CA PHE A 283 -6.96 -1.13 12.97
C PHE A 283 -7.54 0.20 12.46
N PRO A 284 -8.82 0.27 12.03
CA PRO A 284 -9.38 1.49 11.44
C PRO A 284 -9.32 2.70 12.36
N ASN A 285 -9.50 2.48 13.66
CA ASN A 285 -9.51 3.56 14.63
C ASN A 285 -8.16 3.79 15.28
N LYS A 286 -7.10 3.08 14.85
CA LYS A 286 -5.74 3.37 15.30
C LYS A 286 -5.43 4.82 14.96
N GLU A 287 -5.14 5.61 15.99
CA GLU A 287 -4.54 6.93 15.86
C GLU A 287 -3.14 6.76 15.27
N LEU A 288 -2.95 7.31 14.09
CA LEU A 288 -1.69 7.32 13.37
C LEU A 288 -0.93 8.57 13.79
N THR A 289 0.31 8.37 14.21
CA THR A 289 1.26 9.46 14.31
C THR A 289 1.55 10.00 12.91
N ARG A 290 2.08 11.24 12.85
CA ARG A 290 2.53 11.87 11.61
C ARG A 290 3.36 10.93 10.74
N LYS A 291 4.37 10.28 11.35
CA LYS A 291 5.27 9.35 10.68
C LYS A 291 4.55 8.14 10.08
N GLU A 292 3.63 7.54 10.84
CA GLU A 292 2.88 6.37 10.35
C GLU A 292 1.92 6.73 9.21
N ALA A 293 1.29 7.91 9.27
CA ALA A 293 0.49 8.43 8.17
C ALA A 293 1.35 8.69 6.91
N THR A 294 2.55 9.26 7.07
CA THR A 294 3.52 9.45 5.97
C THR A 294 3.92 8.12 5.33
N GLU A 295 4.22 7.10 6.13
CA GLU A 295 4.61 5.78 5.64
C GLU A 295 3.49 5.10 4.83
N ILE A 296 2.23 5.27 5.24
CA ILE A 296 1.06 4.76 4.51
C ILE A 296 0.88 5.51 3.17
N ILE A 297 1.00 6.84 3.19
CA ILE A 297 0.90 7.66 1.97
C ILE A 297 2.04 7.34 1.00
N TYR A 298 3.27 7.11 1.49
CA TYR A 298 4.39 6.70 0.65
C TYR A 298 4.11 5.40 -0.13
N LYS A 299 3.37 4.46 0.46
CA LYS A 299 2.97 3.21 -0.20
C LYS A 299 1.96 3.41 -1.33
N LEU A 300 1.27 4.56 -1.41
CA LEU A 300 0.48 4.90 -2.60
C LEU A 300 1.35 4.99 -3.86
N SER A 301 2.62 5.40 -3.69
CA SER A 301 3.57 5.56 -4.79
C SER A 301 4.33 4.26 -5.12
N ASN A 302 4.34 3.29 -4.20
CA ASN A 302 4.99 1.98 -4.37
C ASN A 302 4.14 0.88 -3.68
N PRO A 303 2.95 0.56 -4.23
CA PRO A 303 2.07 -0.44 -3.63
C PRO A 303 2.69 -1.83 -3.69
N ILE A 304 2.66 -2.57 -2.58
CA ILE A 304 3.01 -3.99 -2.54
C ILE A 304 1.70 -4.77 -2.48
N ILE A 305 1.19 -5.16 -3.65
CA ILE A 305 -0.07 -5.91 -3.74
C ILE A 305 0.10 -7.24 -2.98
N PRO A 306 -0.72 -7.53 -1.96
CA PRO A 306 -0.66 -8.81 -1.28
C PRO A 306 -0.95 -9.94 -2.27
N GLU A 307 -0.04 -10.92 -2.37
CA GLU A 307 -0.27 -12.13 -3.17
C GLU A 307 -1.51 -12.86 -2.63
N ARG A 308 -2.40 -13.33 -3.51
CA ARG A 308 -3.51 -14.19 -3.12
C ARG A 308 -3.01 -15.61 -2.87
N PRO A 309 -2.95 -16.12 -1.62
CA PRO A 309 -2.76 -17.54 -1.34
C PRO A 309 -3.69 -18.43 -2.16
N GLU A 310 -3.12 -19.52 -2.67
CA GLU A 310 -3.90 -20.59 -3.26
C GLU A 310 -4.80 -21.25 -2.20
N TYR A 311 -6.02 -21.59 -2.58
CA TYR A 311 -6.91 -22.35 -1.71
C TYR A 311 -6.34 -23.75 -1.48
N ILE A 312 -5.97 -24.03 -0.23
CA ILE A 312 -5.58 -25.37 0.22
C ILE A 312 -6.63 -25.84 1.22
N ALA A 313 -7.35 -26.92 0.89
CA ALA A 313 -8.39 -27.46 1.76
C ALA A 313 -7.80 -27.95 3.10
N ARG A 314 -8.24 -27.34 4.22
CA ARG A 314 -7.82 -27.72 5.58
C ARG A 314 -9.01 -28.19 6.41
N ASN A 315 -9.26 -29.49 6.40
CA ASN A 315 -10.41 -30.08 7.12
C ASN A 315 -10.25 -30.14 8.64
N HIS A 316 -9.05 -29.89 9.18
CA HIS A 316 -8.77 -29.89 10.62
C HIS A 316 -8.03 -28.61 10.99
N ILE A 317 -8.60 -27.82 11.89
CA ILE A 317 -8.00 -26.58 12.39
C ILE A 317 -7.99 -26.64 13.93
N PRO A 318 -6.84 -26.44 14.59
CA PRO A 318 -6.79 -26.34 16.04
C PRO A 318 -7.54 -25.08 16.49
N VAL A 319 -8.53 -25.26 17.38
CA VAL A 319 -9.25 -24.17 18.04
C VAL A 319 -8.93 -24.27 19.52
N LEU A 320 -8.15 -23.34 20.05
CA LEU A 320 -7.68 -23.33 21.43
C LEU A 320 -8.71 -22.67 22.34
N MET A 321 -8.90 -23.21 23.53
CA MET A 321 -9.86 -22.73 24.52
C MET A 321 -9.11 -22.25 25.76
N TYR A 322 -9.05 -20.94 25.91
CA TYR A 322 -8.60 -20.21 27.10
C TYR A 322 -9.80 -19.75 27.93
N HIS A 323 -9.57 -19.52 29.22
CA HIS A 323 -10.52 -18.87 30.13
C HIS A 323 -9.75 -17.73 30.81
N GLU A 324 -9.50 -17.80 32.12
CA GLU A 324 -8.82 -16.74 32.86
C GLU A 324 -7.30 -16.74 32.61
N ILE A 325 -6.73 -15.55 32.37
CA ILE A 325 -5.28 -15.33 32.19
C ILE A 325 -4.76 -14.47 33.35
N ASN A 326 -4.47 -15.14 34.45
CA ASN A 326 -4.04 -14.51 35.69
C ASN A 326 -3.33 -15.52 36.61
N THR A 327 -2.87 -15.03 37.76
CA THR A 327 -2.36 -15.86 38.84
C THR A 327 -3.44 -16.86 39.27
N LEU A 328 -3.07 -18.15 39.29
CA LEU A 328 -3.93 -19.21 39.80
C LEU A 328 -4.16 -19.01 41.30
N PRO A 329 -5.41 -18.89 41.77
CA PRO A 329 -5.72 -18.91 43.19
C PRO A 329 -5.29 -20.25 43.83
N THR A 330 -5.01 -20.26 45.14
CA THR A 330 -4.50 -21.46 45.86
C THR A 330 -5.29 -22.75 45.55
N ASP A 331 -6.62 -22.67 45.43
CA ASP A 331 -7.51 -23.79 45.11
C ASP A 331 -8.26 -23.56 43.77
N GLY A 332 -7.65 -22.80 42.86
CA GLY A 332 -8.23 -22.45 41.58
C GLY A 332 -8.32 -23.64 40.60
N PRO A 333 -9.30 -23.64 39.69
CA PRO A 333 -9.43 -24.68 38.68
C PRO A 333 -8.34 -24.54 37.60
N THR A 334 -7.28 -25.35 37.66
CA THR A 334 -6.14 -25.28 36.73
C THR A 334 -6.54 -25.33 35.25
N GLY A 335 -7.61 -26.06 34.93
CA GLY A 335 -8.13 -26.18 33.56
C GLY A 335 -8.86 -24.94 33.02
N LEU A 336 -8.97 -23.88 33.83
CA LEU A 336 -9.58 -22.60 33.46
C LEU A 336 -8.61 -21.42 33.68
N TYR A 337 -7.35 -21.68 34.02
CA TYR A 337 -6.36 -20.64 34.29
C TYR A 337 -5.11 -20.85 33.45
N VAL A 338 -4.51 -19.75 32.99
CA VAL A 338 -3.15 -19.71 32.45
C VAL A 338 -2.47 -18.49 33.06
N SER A 339 -1.22 -18.60 33.51
CA SER A 339 -0.50 -17.41 34.00
C SER A 339 -0.18 -16.45 32.85
N GLN A 340 -0.10 -15.15 33.15
CA GLN A 340 0.27 -14.12 32.17
C GLN A 340 1.61 -14.44 31.47
N ASP A 341 2.61 -14.87 32.24
CA ASP A 341 3.92 -15.28 31.70
C ASP A 341 3.83 -16.48 30.75
N ASN A 342 3.02 -17.49 31.09
CA ASN A 342 2.86 -18.65 30.22
C ASN A 342 2.06 -18.28 28.97
N PHE A 343 1.04 -17.43 29.08
CA PHE A 343 0.29 -16.96 27.92
C PHE A 343 1.20 -16.24 26.93
N ILE A 344 2.04 -15.31 27.41
CA ILE A 344 3.07 -14.63 26.58
C ILE A 344 3.96 -15.64 25.87
N LYS A 345 4.55 -16.59 26.61
CA LYS A 345 5.43 -17.62 26.04
C LYS A 345 4.71 -18.54 25.06
N GLN A 346 3.42 -18.81 25.26
CA GLN A 346 2.61 -19.60 24.34
C GLN A 346 2.39 -18.85 23.03
N LEU A 347 2.03 -17.56 23.08
CA LEU A 347 1.89 -16.73 21.88
C LEU A 347 3.22 -16.63 21.11
N ASP A 348 4.33 -16.38 21.82
CA ASP A 348 5.66 -16.32 21.20
C ASP A 348 6.03 -17.65 20.55
N ALA A 349 5.80 -18.78 21.22
CA ALA A 349 6.06 -20.10 20.68
C ALA A 349 5.18 -20.44 19.46
N LEU A 350 3.92 -20.00 19.42
CA LEU A 350 3.07 -20.14 18.22
C LEU A 350 3.69 -19.40 17.03
N LYS A 351 4.14 -18.16 17.25
CA LYS A 351 4.75 -17.32 16.23
C LYS A 351 6.07 -17.90 15.73
N GLU A 352 6.93 -18.34 16.64
CA GLU A 352 8.22 -18.99 16.33
C GLU A 352 8.04 -20.28 15.52
N GLU A 353 7.00 -21.06 15.83
CA GLU A 353 6.64 -22.26 15.07
C GLU A 353 5.92 -21.92 13.75
N GLY A 354 5.63 -20.65 13.46
CA GLY A 354 4.99 -20.21 12.22
C GLY A 354 3.49 -20.50 12.14
N TYR A 355 2.80 -20.59 13.28
CA TYR A 355 1.34 -20.59 13.30
C TYR A 355 0.79 -19.18 13.03
N ASN A 356 -0.32 -19.12 12.28
CA ASN A 356 -1.00 -17.88 11.97
C ASN A 356 -2.38 -17.88 12.63
N THR A 357 -2.64 -16.89 13.49
CA THR A 357 -3.93 -16.79 14.16
C THR A 357 -5.01 -16.36 13.17
N ILE A 358 -6.16 -17.01 13.21
CA ILE A 358 -7.35 -16.67 12.42
C ILE A 358 -8.59 -16.64 13.32
N THR A 359 -9.64 -15.94 12.90
CA THR A 359 -10.92 -15.87 13.61
C THR A 359 -11.84 -17.06 13.30
N MET A 360 -12.96 -17.17 14.02
CA MET A 360 -13.99 -18.16 13.72
C MET A 360 -14.73 -17.84 12.41
N ASP A 361 -14.90 -16.57 12.04
CA ASP A 361 -15.48 -16.20 10.74
C ASP A 361 -14.54 -16.63 9.61
N GLN A 362 -13.23 -16.40 9.72
CA GLN A 362 -12.26 -16.87 8.72
C GLN A 362 -12.29 -18.40 8.57
N LEU A 363 -12.35 -19.13 9.69
CA LEU A 363 -12.51 -20.58 9.68
C LEU A 363 -13.82 -21.01 8.99
N TYR A 364 -14.94 -20.34 9.30
CA TYR A 364 -16.23 -20.63 8.67
C TYR A 364 -16.17 -20.42 7.15
N ASN A 365 -15.64 -19.29 6.69
CA ASN A 365 -15.54 -18.96 5.27
C ASN A 365 -14.55 -19.88 4.53
N HIS A 366 -13.48 -20.32 5.19
CA HIS A 366 -12.59 -21.33 4.63
C HIS A 366 -13.31 -22.64 4.30
N TRP A 367 -14.21 -23.06 5.19
CA TRP A 367 -14.95 -24.31 5.02
C TRP A 367 -16.16 -24.17 4.11
N GLU A 368 -16.98 -23.14 4.27
CA GLU A 368 -18.25 -23.01 3.54
C GLU A 368 -18.10 -22.28 2.21
N ASN A 369 -17.14 -21.35 2.09
CA ASN A 369 -17.00 -20.45 0.95
C ASN A 369 -15.67 -20.61 0.19
N ASN A 370 -14.86 -21.61 0.54
CA ASN A 370 -13.55 -21.89 -0.07
C ASN A 370 -12.60 -20.68 -0.08
N VAL A 371 -12.67 -19.84 0.95
CA VAL A 371 -11.73 -18.73 1.12
C VAL A 371 -10.38 -19.30 1.55
N PRO A 372 -9.26 -18.97 0.87
CA PRO A 372 -7.92 -19.32 1.34
C PRO A 372 -7.67 -18.77 2.75
N ILE A 373 -6.81 -19.45 3.51
CA ILE A 373 -6.34 -18.98 4.82
C ILE A 373 -4.83 -19.20 4.91
N PRO A 374 -4.12 -18.47 5.78
CA PRO A 374 -2.68 -18.61 5.95
C PRO A 374 -2.22 -20.05 6.24
N PRO A 375 -0.96 -20.41 5.95
CA PRO A 375 -0.40 -21.69 6.36
C PRO A 375 -0.44 -21.85 7.89
N LYS A 376 -0.51 -23.10 8.38
CA LYS A 376 -0.60 -23.42 9.82
C LYS A 376 -1.64 -22.55 10.58
N PRO A 377 -2.91 -22.50 10.13
CA PRO A 377 -3.92 -21.69 10.80
C PRO A 377 -4.20 -22.23 12.21
N ILE A 378 -4.46 -21.32 13.15
CA ILE A 378 -4.88 -21.65 14.52
C ILE A 378 -5.92 -20.63 15.00
N VAL A 379 -6.98 -21.08 15.65
CA VAL A 379 -7.97 -20.17 16.25
C VAL A 379 -7.75 -20.10 17.75
N LEU A 380 -7.67 -18.89 18.30
CA LEU A 380 -7.59 -18.66 19.74
C LEU A 380 -8.95 -18.22 20.25
N THR A 381 -9.55 -18.94 21.20
CA THR A 381 -10.84 -18.59 21.79
C THR A 381 -10.74 -18.37 23.30
N PHE A 382 -11.48 -17.38 23.80
CA PHE A 382 -11.47 -16.95 25.20
C PHE A 382 -12.92 -16.93 25.71
N ASP A 383 -13.22 -17.71 26.73
CA ASP A 383 -14.58 -17.84 27.27
C ASP A 383 -14.80 -16.95 28.51
N ASP A 384 -16.02 -16.49 28.70
CA ASP A 384 -16.57 -15.83 29.90
C ASP A 384 -16.37 -14.31 30.03
N GLY A 385 -15.49 -13.70 29.24
CA GLY A 385 -15.27 -12.24 29.29
C GLY A 385 -14.64 -11.77 30.61
N TYR A 386 -13.57 -12.42 31.04
CA TYR A 386 -12.81 -12.07 32.24
C TYR A 386 -12.16 -10.69 32.13
N ILE A 387 -11.86 -10.04 33.26
CA ILE A 387 -11.16 -8.74 33.30
C ILE A 387 -9.82 -8.81 32.52
N SER A 388 -9.08 -9.90 32.65
CA SER A 388 -7.82 -10.12 31.93
C SER A 388 -7.99 -10.18 30.41
N HIS A 389 -9.19 -10.43 29.88
CA HIS A 389 -9.43 -10.40 28.43
C HIS A 389 -9.36 -8.96 27.91
N TYR A 390 -9.93 -8.03 28.68
CA TYR A 390 -10.06 -6.62 28.31
C TYR A 390 -8.75 -5.85 28.41
N ASN A 391 -7.94 -6.13 29.43
CA ASN A 391 -6.75 -5.31 29.75
C ASN A 391 -5.40 -6.02 29.56
N PHE A 392 -5.39 -7.32 29.26
CA PHE A 392 -4.14 -8.09 29.10
C PHE A 392 -4.15 -8.95 27.84
N SER A 393 -5.09 -9.87 27.70
CA SER A 393 -5.05 -10.90 26.65
C SER A 393 -5.21 -10.29 25.25
N SER A 394 -6.20 -9.42 25.05
CA SER A 394 -6.37 -8.66 23.79
C SER A 394 -5.15 -7.79 23.49
N VAL A 395 -4.59 -7.13 24.50
CA VAL A 395 -3.40 -6.28 24.37
C VAL A 395 -2.16 -7.08 23.95
N GLU A 396 -1.92 -8.25 24.55
CA GLU A 396 -0.78 -9.11 24.21
C GLU A 396 -0.90 -9.78 22.84
N LEU A 397 -2.14 -10.07 22.39
CA LEU A 397 -2.40 -10.48 21.02
C LEU A 397 -2.06 -9.34 20.05
N ASN A 398 -2.58 -8.13 20.29
CA ASN A 398 -2.31 -6.94 19.46
C ASN A 398 -0.82 -6.65 19.34
N LYS A 399 -0.04 -6.71 20.43
CA LYS A 399 1.42 -6.51 20.40
C LYS A 399 2.16 -7.45 19.46
N ARG A 400 1.62 -8.65 19.23
CA ARG A 400 2.19 -9.67 18.34
C ARG A 400 1.55 -9.68 16.96
N GLY A 401 0.60 -8.78 16.77
CA GLY A 401 -0.27 -8.67 15.64
C GLY A 401 -1.23 -9.85 15.50
N MET A 402 -1.57 -10.57 16.58
CA MET A 402 -2.43 -11.76 16.59
C MET A 402 -3.90 -11.40 16.81
N THR A 403 -4.81 -12.30 16.45
CA THR A 403 -6.26 -12.18 16.71
C THR A 403 -6.77 -13.32 17.61
N GLY A 404 -7.96 -13.11 18.17
CA GLY A 404 -8.69 -14.10 18.96
C GLY A 404 -10.18 -13.82 19.03
N THR A 405 -10.95 -14.88 19.27
CA THR A 405 -12.41 -14.82 19.44
C THR A 405 -12.77 -14.82 20.92
N PHE A 406 -13.39 -13.75 21.41
CA PHE A 406 -13.81 -13.59 22.79
C PHE A 406 -15.32 -13.84 22.93
N TYR A 407 -15.69 -14.92 23.59
CA TYR A 407 -17.08 -15.27 23.86
C TYR A 407 -17.56 -14.61 25.15
N ILE A 408 -18.41 -13.60 25.01
CA ILE A 408 -18.81 -12.71 26.10
C ILE A 408 -20.15 -13.13 26.71
N ILE A 409 -20.18 -13.25 28.04
CA ILE A 409 -21.43 -13.32 28.81
C ILE A 409 -21.99 -11.91 28.86
N SER A 410 -23.07 -11.64 28.14
CA SER A 410 -23.48 -10.24 27.88
C SER A 410 -23.94 -9.51 29.15
N SER A 411 -24.43 -10.20 30.19
CA SER A 411 -24.76 -9.55 31.46
C SER A 411 -23.55 -9.14 32.29
N MET A 412 -22.34 -9.54 31.90
CA MET A 412 -21.09 -9.17 32.58
C MET A 412 -20.43 -7.94 31.95
N VAL A 413 -21.03 -7.36 30.91
CA VAL A 413 -20.62 -6.07 30.34
C VAL A 413 -21.25 -4.94 31.15
N ASP A 414 -20.50 -3.86 31.35
CA ASP A 414 -20.81 -2.68 32.15
C ASP A 414 -21.03 -2.93 33.65
N VAL A 415 -20.58 -4.07 34.19
CA VAL A 415 -20.70 -4.40 35.62
C VAL A 415 -19.55 -3.85 36.48
N ASP A 416 -18.46 -3.41 35.85
CA ASP A 416 -17.32 -2.75 36.50
C ASP A 416 -16.61 -1.78 35.54
N HIS A 417 -15.55 -1.14 36.04
CA HIS A 417 -14.82 -0.09 35.34
C HIS A 417 -13.88 -0.60 34.24
N ILE A 418 -13.72 -1.91 34.07
CA ILE A 418 -12.84 -2.52 33.07
C ILE A 418 -13.68 -3.19 31.98
N ARG A 419 -14.66 -4.02 32.37
CA ARG A 419 -15.55 -4.74 31.45
C ARG A 419 -16.64 -3.81 30.93
N THR A 420 -16.25 -2.76 30.22
CA THR A 420 -17.17 -1.75 29.69
C THR A 420 -17.54 -2.05 28.24
N SER A 421 -18.73 -1.61 27.82
CA SER A 421 -19.16 -1.64 26.42
C SER A 421 -18.18 -0.90 25.51
N ASN A 422 -17.63 0.22 25.97
CA ASN A 422 -16.62 0.98 25.21
C ASN A 422 -15.36 0.16 24.99
N ARG A 423 -14.79 -0.44 26.05
CA ARG A 423 -13.59 -1.27 25.89
C ARG A 423 -13.86 -2.53 25.05
N LEU A 424 -15.05 -3.12 25.15
CA LEU A 424 -15.42 -4.26 24.30
C LEU A 424 -15.50 -3.87 22.82
N LYS A 425 -16.05 -2.68 22.53
CA LYS A 425 -16.08 -2.11 21.19
C LYS A 425 -14.66 -1.79 20.69
N GLU A 426 -13.80 -1.22 21.53
CA GLU A 426 -12.39 -1.00 21.19
C GLU A 426 -11.67 -2.31 20.86
N MET A 427 -11.86 -3.38 21.64
CA MET A 427 -11.28 -4.69 21.33
C MET A 427 -11.70 -5.19 19.94
N TYR A 428 -12.97 -5.00 19.59
CA TYR A 428 -13.48 -5.35 18.25
C TYR A 428 -12.81 -4.51 17.15
N GLU A 429 -12.72 -3.19 17.35
CA GLU A 429 -12.05 -2.26 16.42
C GLU A 429 -10.53 -2.44 16.37
N GLU A 430 -9.97 -3.14 17.37
CA GLU A 430 -8.58 -3.61 17.44
C GLU A 430 -8.37 -4.96 16.75
N GLY A 431 -9.36 -5.49 16.02
CA GLY A 431 -9.22 -6.74 15.26
C GLY A 431 -9.46 -8.03 16.05
N MET A 432 -9.99 -7.94 17.28
CA MET A 432 -10.50 -9.11 18.00
C MET A 432 -11.91 -9.45 17.53
N GLU A 433 -12.23 -10.74 17.43
CA GLU A 433 -13.59 -11.18 17.12
C GLU A 433 -14.42 -11.31 18.40
N ILE A 434 -15.64 -10.80 18.40
CA ILE A 434 -16.56 -10.93 19.53
C ILE A 434 -17.63 -11.98 19.22
N GLY A 435 -17.74 -12.96 20.11
CA GLY A 435 -18.74 -14.02 20.09
C GLY A 435 -19.68 -13.95 21.28
N SER A 436 -20.81 -14.67 21.20
CA SER A 436 -21.80 -14.72 22.28
C SER A 436 -21.58 -15.93 23.19
N HIS A 437 -21.76 -15.70 24.50
CA HIS A 437 -21.74 -16.73 25.54
C HIS A 437 -23.00 -16.72 26.41
N THR A 438 -24.17 -16.42 25.80
CA THR A 438 -25.48 -16.19 26.45
C THR A 438 -25.54 -14.92 27.29
N VAL A 439 -26.70 -14.61 27.87
CA VAL A 439 -26.85 -13.46 28.77
C VAL A 439 -26.29 -13.80 30.14
N THR A 440 -26.73 -14.91 30.74
CA THR A 440 -26.44 -15.27 32.14
C THR A 440 -25.66 -16.59 32.32
N HIS A 441 -24.98 -17.04 31.27
CA HIS A 441 -24.17 -18.26 31.25
C HIS A 441 -24.99 -19.55 31.54
N ILE A 442 -26.06 -19.75 30.77
CA ILE A 442 -26.97 -20.88 30.97
C ILE A 442 -26.46 -22.19 30.37
N ASP A 443 -26.63 -23.30 31.09
CA ASP A 443 -26.52 -24.63 30.48
C ASP A 443 -27.84 -25.00 29.77
N ALA A 444 -27.77 -25.15 28.46
CA ALA A 444 -28.91 -25.51 27.61
C ALA A 444 -29.53 -26.88 27.97
N ARG A 445 -28.76 -27.79 28.59
CA ARG A 445 -29.27 -29.11 29.01
C ARG A 445 -30.24 -29.02 30.19
N TYR A 446 -30.12 -27.97 30.99
CA TYR A 446 -30.91 -27.75 32.21
C TYR A 446 -31.81 -26.50 32.11
N SER A 447 -31.96 -25.95 30.91
CA SER A 447 -32.80 -24.79 30.63
C SER A 447 -33.96 -25.19 29.72
N ASN A 448 -35.13 -24.59 29.94
CA ASN A 448 -36.26 -24.79 29.03
C ASN A 448 -36.05 -24.03 27.71
N ASN A 449 -36.74 -24.46 26.66
CA ASN A 449 -36.63 -23.92 25.31
C ASN A 449 -36.88 -22.40 25.21
N ALA A 450 -37.84 -21.87 25.99
CA ALA A 450 -38.12 -20.44 26.01
C ALA A 450 -36.94 -19.64 26.58
N ARG A 451 -36.31 -20.13 27.65
CA ARG A 451 -35.11 -19.52 28.23
C ARG A 451 -33.94 -19.59 27.26
N ILE A 452 -33.72 -20.73 26.60
CA ILE A 452 -32.64 -20.88 25.59
C ILE A 452 -32.79 -19.84 24.48
N ALA A 453 -33.98 -19.75 23.88
CA ALA A 453 -34.25 -18.79 22.80
C ALA A 453 -34.03 -17.34 23.25
N LYS A 454 -34.52 -16.99 24.46
CA LYS A 454 -34.35 -15.66 25.04
C LYS A 454 -32.88 -15.32 25.28
N GLU A 455 -32.15 -16.20 25.95
CA GLU A 455 -30.73 -16.00 26.31
C GLU A 455 -29.82 -15.88 25.08
N TYR A 456 -30.10 -16.61 24.01
CA TYR A 456 -29.28 -16.56 22.81
C TYR A 456 -29.58 -15.29 22.02
N LYS A 457 -30.86 -14.97 21.85
CA LYS A 457 -31.30 -13.78 21.13
C LYS A 457 -30.87 -12.48 21.82
N GLU A 458 -31.14 -12.34 23.11
CA GLU A 458 -30.84 -11.10 23.85
C GLU A 458 -29.32 -10.88 23.97
N SER A 459 -28.53 -11.96 24.08
CA SER A 459 -27.08 -11.86 24.07
C SER A 459 -26.56 -11.36 22.72
N LYS A 460 -27.07 -11.92 21.60
CA LYS A 460 -26.74 -11.45 20.24
C LYS A 460 -27.09 -9.98 20.08
N GLU A 461 -28.35 -9.60 20.31
CA GLU A 461 -28.84 -8.23 20.09
C GLU A 461 -28.10 -7.20 20.95
N TYR A 462 -27.79 -7.53 22.21
CA TYR A 462 -27.02 -6.64 23.08
C TYR A 462 -25.60 -6.44 22.55
N LEU A 463 -24.89 -7.52 22.24
CA LEU A 463 -23.50 -7.43 21.79
C LEU A 463 -23.39 -6.74 20.43
N GLU A 464 -24.31 -7.02 19.49
CA GLU A 464 -24.39 -6.33 18.19
C GLU A 464 -24.59 -4.83 18.35
N LYS A 465 -25.44 -4.42 19.30
CA LYS A 465 -25.63 -3.01 19.64
C LYS A 465 -24.35 -2.36 20.19
N VAL A 466 -23.56 -3.08 20.99
CA VAL A 466 -22.31 -2.58 21.58
C VAL A 466 -21.25 -2.37 20.50
N ILE A 467 -21.00 -3.39 19.67
CA ILE A 467 -19.90 -3.33 18.69
C ILE A 467 -20.32 -2.68 17.35
N GLY A 468 -21.62 -2.56 17.07
CA GLY A 468 -22.14 -2.01 15.83
C GLY A 468 -21.99 -2.95 14.61
N SER A 469 -21.83 -4.25 14.84
CA SER A 469 -21.59 -5.28 13.83
C SER A 469 -22.26 -6.60 14.21
N GLU A 470 -22.41 -7.52 13.26
CA GLU A 470 -23.09 -8.81 13.46
C GLU A 470 -22.30 -9.77 14.36
N ILE A 471 -22.98 -10.42 15.32
CA ILE A 471 -22.40 -11.46 16.15
C ILE A 471 -22.69 -12.83 15.55
N SER A 472 -21.70 -13.42 14.89
CA SER A 472 -21.86 -14.65 14.10
C SER A 472 -21.50 -15.95 14.83
N HIS A 473 -20.75 -15.88 15.94
CA HIS A 473 -20.15 -17.06 16.57
C HIS A 473 -20.60 -17.24 18.02
N PHE A 474 -20.81 -18.49 18.42
CA PHE A 474 -21.35 -18.84 19.72
C PHE A 474 -20.47 -19.85 20.47
N CYS A 475 -20.38 -19.72 21.78
CA CYS A 475 -19.80 -20.76 22.65
C CYS A 475 -20.89 -21.26 23.60
N TYR A 476 -21.09 -22.58 23.67
CA TYR A 476 -22.03 -23.14 24.64
C TYR A 476 -21.42 -23.13 26.04
N PRO A 477 -22.05 -22.47 27.04
CA PRO A 477 -21.64 -22.59 28.43
C PRO A 477 -21.45 -24.05 28.82
N ILE A 478 -20.28 -24.35 29.40
CA ILE A 478 -19.82 -25.69 29.81
C ILE A 478 -19.93 -26.79 28.73
N GLY A 479 -20.09 -26.42 27.44
CA GLY A 479 -20.24 -27.34 26.31
C GLY A 479 -21.62 -28.03 26.21
N GLY A 480 -22.61 -27.56 26.98
CA GLY A 480 -23.96 -28.10 27.02
C GLY A 480 -24.78 -27.71 25.78
N VAL A 481 -25.27 -28.70 25.03
CA VAL A 481 -26.07 -28.49 23.81
C VAL A 481 -27.24 -29.47 23.77
N THR A 482 -28.37 -29.00 23.24
CA THR A 482 -29.54 -29.82 22.91
C THR A 482 -29.90 -29.62 21.43
N PRO A 483 -30.70 -30.51 20.81
CA PRO A 483 -31.17 -30.30 19.44
C PRO A 483 -31.89 -28.95 19.27
N TYR A 484 -32.70 -28.55 20.27
CA TYR A 484 -33.38 -27.26 20.26
C TYR A 484 -32.40 -26.09 20.30
N ALA A 485 -31.39 -26.13 21.19
CA ALA A 485 -30.38 -25.07 21.28
C ALA A 485 -29.64 -24.88 19.95
N LYS A 486 -29.26 -25.97 19.29
CA LYS A 486 -28.61 -25.94 17.97
C LYS A 486 -29.52 -25.34 16.90
N GLN A 487 -30.81 -25.69 16.90
CA GLN A 487 -31.77 -25.12 15.96
C GLN A 487 -31.98 -23.62 16.22
N THR A 488 -32.09 -23.21 17.49
CA THR A 488 -32.19 -21.80 17.87
C THR A 488 -31.01 -20.98 17.35
N LEU A 489 -29.78 -21.48 17.42
CA LEU A 489 -28.62 -20.77 16.86
C LEU A 489 -28.74 -20.56 15.35
N LYS A 490 -29.20 -21.58 14.61
CA LYS A 490 -29.46 -21.46 13.15
C LYS A 490 -30.53 -20.42 12.85
N ASP A 491 -31.65 -20.49 13.57
CA ASP A 491 -32.79 -19.59 13.38
C ASP A 491 -32.43 -18.12 13.68
N LEU A 492 -31.48 -17.90 14.59
CA LEU A 492 -30.95 -16.58 14.93
C LEU A 492 -29.78 -16.13 14.03
N GLY A 493 -29.38 -16.94 13.05
CA GLY A 493 -28.33 -16.56 12.08
C GLY A 493 -26.89 -16.72 12.59
N TYR A 494 -26.64 -17.38 13.72
CA TYR A 494 -25.27 -17.75 14.09
C TYR A 494 -24.68 -18.71 13.05
N LYS A 495 -23.42 -18.51 12.67
CA LYS A 495 -22.70 -19.32 11.68
C LYS A 495 -22.00 -20.52 12.29
N THR A 496 -21.41 -20.37 13.48
CA THR A 496 -20.71 -21.48 14.17
C THR A 496 -21.01 -21.54 15.66
N ALA A 497 -20.80 -22.72 16.26
CA ALA A 497 -20.79 -22.90 17.69
C ALA A 497 -19.73 -23.90 18.17
N VAL A 498 -18.99 -23.52 19.22
CA VAL A 498 -17.92 -24.33 19.82
C VAL A 498 -18.33 -25.01 21.13
N ARG A 499 -17.73 -26.17 21.41
CA ARG A 499 -17.96 -26.98 22.62
C ARG A 499 -16.68 -27.11 23.45
N THR A 500 -16.79 -27.77 24.60
CA THR A 500 -15.67 -28.13 25.48
C THR A 500 -15.08 -29.52 25.19
N THR A 501 -15.67 -30.26 24.25
CA THR A 501 -15.18 -31.58 23.83
C THR A 501 -13.78 -31.46 23.23
N HIS A 502 -12.84 -32.23 23.78
CA HIS A 502 -11.43 -32.17 23.39
C HIS A 502 -11.19 -32.61 21.94
N GLY A 503 -10.40 -31.83 21.21
CA GLY A 503 -9.85 -32.18 19.90
C GLY A 503 -9.82 -30.99 18.93
N LYS A 504 -9.17 -31.17 17.78
CA LYS A 504 -9.20 -30.17 16.69
C LYS A 504 -10.62 -30.04 16.15
N ALA A 505 -10.98 -28.83 15.74
CA ALA A 505 -12.20 -28.61 14.99
C ALA A 505 -12.07 -29.30 13.62
N ASN A 506 -13.16 -29.91 13.15
CA ASN A 506 -13.19 -30.60 11.87
C ASN A 506 -14.50 -30.29 11.15
N LYS A 507 -14.42 -29.97 9.85
CA LYS A 507 -15.58 -29.62 9.02
C LYS A 507 -16.74 -30.64 9.11
N SER A 508 -16.43 -31.94 9.21
CA SER A 508 -17.42 -33.02 9.34
C SER A 508 -18.21 -33.04 10.66
N GLN A 509 -17.76 -32.31 11.69
CA GLN A 509 -18.53 -32.11 12.94
C GLN A 509 -19.80 -31.29 12.67
N GLY A 510 -19.84 -30.53 11.57
CA GLY A 510 -20.81 -29.48 11.34
C GLY A 510 -20.45 -28.22 12.13
N MET A 511 -20.96 -27.07 11.67
CA MET A 511 -20.54 -25.77 12.21
C MET A 511 -20.99 -25.52 13.66
N TYR A 512 -21.92 -26.31 14.21
CA TYR A 512 -22.51 -26.07 15.54
C TYR A 512 -22.09 -27.07 16.63
N ASP A 513 -21.06 -27.90 16.37
CA ASP A 513 -20.50 -28.85 17.35
C ASP A 513 -18.97 -28.85 17.35
N LEU A 514 -18.35 -27.73 17.00
CA LEU A 514 -16.91 -27.64 16.81
C LEU A 514 -16.16 -27.94 18.11
N ARG A 515 -15.17 -28.84 18.03
CA ARG A 515 -14.32 -29.22 19.17
C ARG A 515 -13.23 -28.20 19.41
N ARG A 516 -12.72 -28.17 20.65
CA ARG A 516 -11.63 -27.28 21.07
C ARG A 516 -10.57 -28.01 21.88
N ILE A 517 -9.38 -27.45 21.93
CA ILE A 517 -8.26 -27.91 22.74
C ILE A 517 -8.16 -27.00 23.97
N ARG A 518 -8.43 -27.57 25.15
CA ARG A 518 -8.29 -26.87 26.43
C ARG A 518 -6.82 -26.59 26.74
N ILE A 519 -6.52 -25.34 27.09
CA ILE A 519 -5.23 -24.94 27.63
C ILE A 519 -5.33 -24.94 29.16
N ASP A 520 -4.39 -25.61 29.82
CA ASP A 520 -4.35 -25.78 31.27
C ASP A 520 -3.18 -25.00 31.86
N TYR A 521 -3.33 -24.56 33.11
CA TYR A 521 -2.30 -23.84 33.86
C TYR A 521 -0.95 -24.56 33.86
N ASN A 522 -0.98 -25.89 33.92
CA ASN A 522 0.22 -26.73 34.01
C ASN A 522 0.87 -27.03 32.65
N ASP A 523 0.35 -26.49 31.55
CA ASP A 523 0.95 -26.68 30.24
C ASP A 523 2.33 -26.00 30.17
N SER A 524 3.39 -26.80 30.20
CA SER A 524 4.70 -26.37 29.71
C SER A 524 4.60 -25.99 28.23
N ILE A 525 5.48 -25.11 27.73
CA ILE A 525 5.46 -24.71 26.31
C ILE A 525 5.56 -25.91 25.36
N ARG A 526 6.39 -26.90 25.71
CA ARG A 526 6.46 -28.17 24.95
C ARG A 526 5.15 -28.96 25.01
N GLY A 527 4.52 -29.05 26.18
CA GLY A 527 3.23 -29.72 26.36
C GLY A 527 2.12 -29.03 25.57
N PHE A 528 2.08 -27.70 25.61
CA PHE A 528 1.19 -26.84 24.84
C PHE A 528 1.34 -27.11 23.34
N LEU A 529 2.54 -27.01 22.76
CA LEU A 529 2.76 -27.25 21.32
C LEU A 529 2.40 -28.69 20.90
N ASN A 530 2.62 -29.67 21.78
CA ASN A 530 2.24 -31.06 21.51
C ASN A 530 0.73 -31.28 21.44
N LYS A 531 -0.10 -30.46 22.12
CA LYS A 531 -1.57 -30.53 22.01
C LYS A 531 -2.07 -30.04 20.64
N ILE A 532 -1.27 -29.22 19.95
CA ILE A 532 -1.65 -28.55 18.69
C ILE A 532 -1.25 -29.36 17.47
N LYS A 533 -0.08 -30.02 17.52
CA LYS A 533 0.40 -30.95 16.49
C LYS A 533 -0.59 -32.09 16.29
#